data_AF-A0A1M5Y3N9-F1
#
_entry.id   AF-A0A1M5Y3N9-F1
#
_cell.length_a   1.000
_cell.length_b   1.000
_cell.length_c   1.000
_cell.angle_alpha   90.00
_cell.angle_beta   90.00
_cell.angle_gamma   90.00
#
_symmetry.space_group_name_H-M   'P 1'
#
loop_
_entity.id
_entity.type
_entity.pdbx_description
1 polymer ?
#
loop_
_entity_poly.entity_id
_entity_poly.type
_entity_poly.pdbx_seq_one_letter_code
_entity_poly.pdbx_strand_id
1 'polypeptide(L)'
;MNAYFDPRQLDHAPETYFRGGAPMPHPEQPERATLLRALLEEMGVPVLAPKDYGLDPMRTTWRSSRMRIIGFGRSSPRARWVAQHRPADPRYERGSTGGAGQILYPKDKYSASSEGRYVVFNG
;
A
#
# COMPACT_ATOMS: atom_id res chain seq x y z
N MET A 1 -16.26 23.65 -5.07
CA MET A 1 -16.01 22.20 -5.16
C MET A 1 -14.84 21.88 -4.26
N ASN A 2 -14.84 20.74 -3.56
CA ASN A 2 -13.71 20.31 -2.72
C ASN A 2 -13.04 19.11 -3.36
N ALA A 3 -11.71 19.10 -3.37
CA ALA A 3 -10.89 17.95 -3.73
C ALA A 3 -10.32 17.31 -2.46
N TYR A 4 -10.04 16.02 -2.52
CA TYR A 4 -9.40 15.29 -1.43
C TYR A 4 -8.16 14.57 -1.93
N PHE A 5 -7.06 14.70 -1.20
CA PHE A 5 -5.79 14.08 -1.52
C PHE A 5 -5.13 13.56 -0.24
N ASP A 6 -4.56 12.35 -0.32
CA ASP A 6 -3.80 11.75 0.75
C ASP A 6 -2.41 11.35 0.23
N PRO A 7 -1.30 11.79 0.86
CA PRO A 7 0.05 11.44 0.41
C PRO A 7 0.30 9.94 0.31
N ARG A 8 -0.42 9.10 1.07
CA ARG A 8 -0.32 7.63 1.00
C ARG A 8 -0.72 7.08 -0.37
N GLN A 9 -1.47 7.83 -1.18
CA GLN A 9 -1.78 7.45 -2.56
C GLN A 9 -0.52 7.32 -3.43
N LEU A 10 0.56 8.03 -3.08
CA LEU A 10 1.82 8.01 -3.83
C LEU A 10 2.67 6.75 -3.56
N ASP A 11 2.37 5.99 -2.50
CA ASP A 11 3.12 4.75 -2.18
C ASP A 11 2.83 3.62 -3.19
N HIS A 12 1.74 3.72 -3.98
CA HIS A 12 1.46 2.80 -5.06
C HIS A 12 2.25 3.19 -6.32
N ALA A 13 3.52 2.78 -6.37
CA ALA A 13 4.43 3.05 -7.49
C ALA A 13 5.01 1.75 -8.10
N PRO A 14 4.18 0.87 -8.70
CA PRO A 14 4.69 -0.29 -9.42
C PRO A 14 5.45 0.15 -10.68
N GLU A 15 6.56 -0.52 -10.99
CA GLU A 15 7.39 -0.18 -12.17
C GLU A 15 6.89 -0.89 -13.44
N THR A 16 6.40 -2.12 -13.30
CA THR A 16 6.09 -3.00 -14.43
C THR A 16 4.59 -3.25 -14.53
N TYR A 17 4.06 -3.10 -15.74
CA TYR A 17 2.74 -3.52 -16.16
C TYR A 17 2.88 -4.54 -17.31
N PHE A 18 1.99 -5.52 -17.38
CA PHE A 18 2.04 -6.52 -18.46
C PHE A 18 0.85 -6.34 -19.39
N ARG A 19 1.13 -6.07 -20.67
CA ARG A 19 0.09 -5.85 -21.69
C ARG A 19 0.60 -6.31 -23.05
N GLY A 20 -0.27 -6.91 -23.85
CA GLY A 20 0.09 -7.31 -25.22
C GLY A 20 1.20 -8.35 -25.29
N GLY A 21 1.33 -9.19 -24.26
CA GLY A 21 2.37 -10.25 -24.21
C GLY A 21 3.74 -9.77 -23.77
N ALA A 22 3.92 -8.50 -23.37
CA ALA A 22 5.21 -7.96 -22.95
C ALA A 22 5.12 -7.14 -21.65
N PRO A 23 6.21 -7.11 -20.85
CA PRO A 23 6.35 -6.14 -19.76
C PRO A 23 6.57 -4.74 -20.35
N MET A 24 5.94 -3.75 -19.73
CA MET A 24 6.04 -2.34 -20.09
C MET A 24 6.04 -1.46 -18.82
N PRO A 25 6.46 -0.19 -18.91
CA PRO A 25 6.34 0.74 -17.79
C PRO A 25 4.89 0.87 -17.33
N HIS A 26 4.69 0.97 -16.01
CA HIS A 26 3.35 1.13 -15.46
C HIS A 26 2.74 2.48 -15.90
N PRO A 27 1.52 2.52 -16.46
CA PRO A 27 0.92 3.75 -16.98
C PRO A 27 0.32 4.65 -15.89
N GLU A 28 0.12 4.12 -14.68
CA GLU A 28 -0.38 4.84 -13.51
C GLU A 28 0.83 5.14 -12.61
N GLN A 29 1.21 6.40 -12.51
CA GLN A 29 2.43 6.86 -11.88
C GLN A 29 2.09 7.95 -10.85
N PRO A 30 2.80 8.03 -9.71
CA PRO A 30 2.53 9.02 -8.66
C PRO A 30 2.48 10.47 -9.14
N GLU A 31 3.28 10.79 -10.16
CA GLU A 31 3.35 12.12 -10.79
C GLU A 31 1.98 12.58 -11.30
N ARG A 32 1.12 11.66 -11.74
CA ARG A 32 -0.23 11.98 -12.20
C ARG A 32 -1.05 12.64 -11.10
N ALA A 33 -0.98 12.12 -9.88
CA ALA A 33 -1.69 12.67 -8.74
C ALA A 33 -1.10 14.02 -8.31
N THR A 34 0.24 14.14 -8.32
CA THR A 34 0.93 15.39 -7.98
C THR A 34 0.61 16.52 -8.95
N LEU A 35 0.63 16.25 -10.26
CA LEU A 35 0.30 17.24 -11.30
C LEU A 35 -1.15 17.70 -11.21
N LEU A 36 -2.10 16.77 -11.02
CA LEU A 36 -3.50 17.10 -10.85
C LEU A 36 -3.77 17.92 -9.58
N ARG A 37 -3.10 17.57 -8.47
CA ARG A 37 -3.19 18.34 -7.22
C ARG A 37 -2.72 19.78 -7.43
N ALA A 38 -1.55 19.96 -8.04
CA ALA A 38 -1.01 21.29 -8.32
C ALA A 38 -1.95 22.12 -9.20
N LEU A 39 -2.48 21.53 -10.28
CA LEU A 39 -3.46 22.20 -11.15
C LEU A 39 -4.72 22.64 -10.38
N LEU A 40 -5.24 21.78 -9.49
CA LEU A 40 -6.41 22.12 -8.68
C LEU A 40 -6.13 23.27 -7.71
N GLU A 41 -4.94 23.28 -7.10
CA GLU A 41 -4.48 24.37 -6.23
C GLU A 41 -4.34 25.69 -7.02
N GLU A 42 -3.77 25.66 -8.23
CA GLU A 42 -3.66 26.82 -9.14
C GLU A 42 -5.04 27.36 -9.54
N MET A 43 -6.03 26.49 -9.72
CA MET A 43 -7.41 26.87 -10.01
C MET A 43 -8.18 27.38 -8.77
N GLY A 44 -7.55 27.46 -7.60
CA GLY A 44 -8.19 27.88 -6.36
C GLY A 44 -9.20 26.85 -5.82
N VAL A 45 -9.12 25.59 -6.24
CA VAL A 45 -9.96 24.50 -5.71
C VAL A 45 -9.36 24.02 -4.39
N PRO A 46 -10.09 24.06 -3.26
CA PRO A 46 -9.59 23.54 -1.99
C PRO A 46 -9.25 22.04 -2.09
N VAL A 47 -8.00 21.69 -1.81
CA VAL A 47 -7.54 20.30 -1.65
C VAL A 47 -7.38 19.99 -0.17
N LEU A 48 -8.14 19.01 0.32
CA LEU A 48 -8.21 18.65 1.74
C LEU A 48 -7.69 17.23 1.98
N ALA A 49 -7.17 16.96 3.19
CA ALA A 49 -6.89 15.60 3.60
C ALA A 49 -8.21 14.84 3.89
N PRO A 50 -8.37 13.58 3.43
CA PRO A 50 -9.55 12.79 3.77
C PRO A 50 -9.51 12.36 5.24
N LYS A 51 -10.69 12.19 5.83
CA LYS A 51 -10.81 11.51 7.14
C LYS A 51 -10.65 10.00 6.96
N ASP A 52 -10.13 9.33 7.99
CA ASP A 52 -10.18 7.88 8.06
C ASP A 52 -11.59 7.44 8.50
N TYR A 53 -12.30 6.74 7.62
CA TYR A 53 -13.63 6.19 7.90
C TYR A 53 -13.59 4.69 8.23
N GLY A 54 -12.39 4.11 8.40
CA GLY A 54 -12.20 2.69 8.57
C GLY A 54 -12.65 1.88 7.35
N LEU A 55 -12.85 0.57 7.57
CA LEU A 55 -13.22 -0.35 6.49
C LEU A 55 -14.74 -0.57 6.36
N ASP A 56 -15.52 -0.07 7.31
CA ASP A 56 -16.96 -0.34 7.37
C ASP A 56 -17.71 0.18 6.14
N PRO A 57 -17.45 1.40 5.63
CA PRO A 57 -18.08 1.86 4.39
C PRO A 57 -17.73 1.00 3.17
N MET A 58 -16.55 0.38 3.13
CA MET A 58 -16.16 -0.51 2.03
C MET A 58 -16.87 -1.86 2.09
N ARG A 59 -17.11 -2.39 3.30
CA ARG A 59 -17.72 -3.72 3.53
C ARG A 59 -19.16 -3.81 3.03
N THR A 60 -19.88 -2.70 2.94
CA THR A 60 -21.27 -2.67 2.44
C THR A 60 -21.35 -2.96 0.95
N THR A 61 -20.34 -2.56 0.18
CA THR A 61 -20.34 -2.66 -1.29
C THR A 61 -19.48 -3.84 -1.78
N TRP A 62 -18.45 -4.23 -1.03
CA TRP A 62 -17.50 -5.25 -1.45
C TRP A 62 -17.81 -6.61 -0.83
N ARG A 63 -17.83 -7.67 -1.65
CA ARG A 63 -17.93 -9.06 -1.16
C ARG A 63 -16.75 -9.37 -0.23
N SER A 64 -17.02 -10.02 0.90
CA SER A 64 -16.04 -10.28 1.96
C SER A 64 -14.79 -11.04 1.51
N SER A 65 -14.90 -11.89 0.48
CA SER A 65 -13.75 -12.59 -0.14
C SER A 65 -12.79 -11.64 -0.85
N ARG A 66 -13.27 -10.55 -1.44
CA ARG A 66 -12.45 -9.54 -2.11
C ARG A 66 -11.72 -8.63 -1.11
N MET A 67 -12.29 -8.44 0.08
CA MET A 67 -11.64 -7.74 1.18
C MET A 67 -10.35 -8.43 1.65
N ARG A 68 -10.23 -9.76 1.49
CA ARG A 68 -8.98 -10.50 1.77
C ARG A 68 -7.87 -10.21 0.77
N ILE A 69 -8.20 -9.90 -0.48
CA ILE A 69 -7.20 -9.59 -1.53
C ILE A 69 -6.60 -8.19 -1.30
N ILE A 70 -7.37 -7.25 -0.75
CA ILE A 70 -6.92 -5.91 -0.39
C ILE A 70 -6.27 -5.88 1.01
N GLY A 71 -6.25 -7.01 1.72
CA GLY A 71 -5.76 -7.06 3.11
C GLY A 71 -4.38 -6.41 3.25
N PHE A 72 -4.30 -5.40 4.11
CA PHE A 72 -3.05 -4.74 4.48
C PHE A 72 -2.28 -5.63 5.48
N GLY A 73 -0.95 -5.62 5.43
CA GLY A 73 -0.10 -6.35 6.40
C GLY A 73 0.24 -7.81 6.04
N ARG A 74 0.41 -8.67 7.07
CA ARG A 74 1.01 -10.02 7.01
C ARG A 74 0.33 -10.99 6.03
N SER A 75 -0.97 -10.82 5.77
CA SER A 75 -1.75 -11.67 4.86
C SER A 75 -1.90 -11.10 3.44
N SER A 76 -1.28 -9.94 3.15
CA SER A 76 -1.37 -9.31 1.82
C SER A 76 -0.78 -10.20 0.73
N PRO A 77 -1.32 -10.17 -0.50
CA PRO A 77 -0.73 -10.87 -1.64
C PRO A 77 0.76 -10.52 -1.84
N ARG A 78 1.14 -9.25 -1.63
CA ARG A 78 2.54 -8.80 -1.70
C ARG A 78 3.41 -9.47 -0.63
N ALA A 79 2.98 -9.49 0.63
CA ALA A 79 3.74 -10.12 1.71
C ALA A 79 3.95 -11.63 1.44
N ARG A 80 2.91 -12.30 0.96
CA ARG A 80 2.99 -13.73 0.58
C ARG A 80 3.92 -13.97 -0.60
N TRP A 81 3.87 -13.13 -1.63
CA TRP A 81 4.74 -13.25 -2.79
C TRP A 81 6.21 -13.05 -2.42
N VAL A 82 6.50 -12.01 -1.63
CA VAL A 82 7.86 -11.72 -1.14
C VAL A 82 8.42 -12.88 -0.32
N ALA A 83 7.63 -13.43 0.61
CA ALA A 83 8.05 -14.57 1.44
C ALA A 83 8.38 -15.82 0.62
N GLN A 84 7.78 -15.99 -0.55
CA GLN A 84 7.96 -17.17 -1.39
C GLN A 84 9.05 -17.00 -2.48
N HIS A 85 9.35 -15.78 -2.93
CA HIS A 85 10.05 -15.60 -4.22
C HIS A 85 11.27 -14.64 -4.23
N ARG A 86 11.69 -14.01 -3.12
CA ARG A 86 12.76 -12.98 -3.20
C ARG A 86 14.08 -13.37 -2.49
N PRO A 87 15.26 -13.26 -3.15
CA PRO A 87 16.56 -13.30 -2.48
C PRO A 87 16.74 -12.04 -1.61
N ALA A 88 17.56 -12.13 -0.56
CA ALA A 88 17.72 -11.13 0.50
C ALA A 88 17.92 -9.69 -0.04
N ASP A 89 16.87 -8.88 -0.01
CA ASP A 89 16.91 -7.43 -0.28
C ASP A 89 17.37 -6.73 1.01
N PRO A 90 18.51 -6.00 1.01
CA PRO A 90 19.11 -5.41 2.21
C PRO A 90 18.27 -4.30 2.86
N ARG A 91 17.18 -3.85 2.21
CA ARG A 91 16.22 -2.89 2.80
C ARG A 91 15.27 -3.52 3.83
N TYR A 92 15.31 -4.84 4.02
CA TYR A 92 14.34 -5.56 4.85
C TYR A 92 15.00 -6.57 5.81
N GLU A 93 14.68 -6.42 7.10
CA GLU A 93 14.97 -7.35 8.21
C GLU A 93 14.33 -8.73 8.06
N ARG A 94 15.11 -9.83 8.02
CA ARG A 94 14.61 -11.17 8.37
C ARG A 94 14.15 -11.18 9.84
N GLY A 95 12.87 -10.91 10.07
CA GLY A 95 12.26 -11.09 11.38
C GLY A 95 12.13 -12.58 11.71
N SER A 96 12.70 -13.01 12.84
CA SER A 96 12.43 -14.33 13.43
C SER A 96 11.14 -14.25 14.24
N THR A 97 10.08 -14.93 13.80
CA THR A 97 8.95 -15.27 14.68
C THR A 97 8.68 -16.76 14.50
N GLY A 98 8.82 -17.51 15.59
CA GLY A 98 8.60 -18.95 15.62
C GLY A 98 7.20 -19.31 15.13
N GLY A 99 7.14 -20.26 14.20
CA GLY A 99 5.90 -20.85 13.69
C GLY A 99 5.20 -20.00 12.61
N ALA A 100 5.20 -20.51 11.38
CA ALA A 100 4.54 -19.97 10.18
C ALA A 100 5.21 -18.75 9.51
N GLY A 101 6.11 -19.04 8.56
CA GLY A 101 6.50 -18.13 7.47
C GLY A 101 7.17 -16.81 7.89
N GLN A 102 8.46 -16.68 7.63
CA GLN A 102 9.19 -15.43 7.82
C GLN A 102 8.63 -14.34 6.86
N ILE A 103 8.22 -13.19 7.40
CA ILE A 103 7.72 -12.05 6.63
C ILE A 103 8.65 -10.84 6.86
N LEU A 104 9.02 -10.18 5.78
CA LEU A 104 9.95 -9.05 5.73
C LEU A 104 9.20 -7.71 5.76
N TYR A 105 9.61 -6.78 6.63
CA TYR A 105 9.11 -5.39 6.70
C TYR A 105 10.25 -4.36 6.63
N PRO A 106 10.03 -3.16 6.06
CA PRO A 106 10.96 -2.03 6.20
C PRO A 106 10.99 -1.61 7.67
N LYS A 107 12.19 -1.57 8.28
CA LYS A 107 12.39 -1.30 9.71
C LYS A 107 11.98 0.12 10.14
N ASP A 108 12.10 1.05 9.21
CA ASP A 108 11.86 2.48 9.40
C ASP A 108 10.36 2.80 9.46
N LYS A 109 9.52 2.02 8.77
CA LYS A 109 8.09 2.30 8.64
C LYS A 109 7.18 1.51 9.59
N TYR A 110 7.70 0.44 10.21
CA TYR A 110 6.85 -0.48 10.95
C TYR A 110 7.51 -1.06 12.20
N SER A 111 6.74 -1.15 13.29
CA SER A 111 7.09 -1.91 14.49
C SER A 111 6.19 -3.13 14.67
N ALA A 112 6.75 -4.20 15.25
CA ALA A 112 5.96 -5.36 15.66
C ALA A 112 5.21 -5.03 16.95
N SER A 113 3.91 -5.38 17.04
CA SER A 113 3.22 -5.31 18.33
C SER A 113 3.79 -6.36 19.29
N SER A 114 3.74 -6.08 20.60
CA SER A 114 4.22 -6.99 21.66
C SER A 114 3.58 -8.38 21.65
N GLU A 115 2.41 -8.51 21.01
CA GLU A 115 1.70 -9.79 20.83
C GLU A 115 1.94 -10.48 19.47
N GLY A 116 2.74 -9.89 18.58
CA GLY A 116 3.07 -10.48 17.26
C GLY A 116 1.90 -10.60 16.26
N ARG A 117 0.68 -10.18 16.64
CA ARG A 117 -0.54 -10.33 15.84
C ARG A 117 -0.72 -9.25 14.76
N TYR A 118 -0.13 -8.08 14.94
CA TYR A 118 -0.26 -6.95 14.02
C TYR A 118 1.06 -6.22 13.81
N VAL A 119 1.14 -5.47 12.71
CA VAL A 119 2.27 -4.60 12.37
C VAL A 119 1.76 -3.18 12.48
N VAL A 120 2.38 -2.39 13.35
CA VAL A 120 2.02 -0.99 13.60
C VAL A 120 2.84 -0.13 12.67
N PHE A 121 2.19 0.75 11.90
CA PHE A 121 2.87 1.76 11.11
C PHE A 121 3.37 2.85 12.05
N ASN A 122 4.68 3.08 12.06
CA ASN A 122 5.26 4.22 12.74
C ASN A 122 5.30 5.34 11.70
N GLY A 123 4.69 6.48 12.05
CA GLY A 123 4.37 7.60 11.14
C GLY A 123 5.47 8.02 10.18
#